data_AF-A0A5C8IIH0-F1
#
_entry.id   AF-A0A5C8IIH0-F1
#
_cell.length_a   1.000
_cell.length_b   1.000
_cell.length_c   1.000
_cell.angle_alpha   90.00
_cell.angle_beta   90.00
_cell.angle_gamma   90.00
#
_symmetry.space_group_name_H-M   'P 1'
#
loop_
_entity.id
_entity.type
_entity.pdbx_description
1 polymer ?
#
loop_
_entity_poly.entity_id
_entity_poly.type
_entity_poly.pdbx_seq_one_letter_code
_entity_poly.pdbx_strand_id
1 'polypeptide(L)'
;MPKLYEYFGLIILFYSNDHEPIHVHGKYQGRESKAEIIFENGEFKEVRVSAVKGKEPLDSKNEKRLRKLAEHFREDIVQKWVDFFVYNKEVKSEIITKKID
;
A
#
# COMPACT_ATOMS: atom_id res chain seq x y z
N MET A 1 -10.83 -7.23 2.25
CA MET A 1 -10.01 -6.21 1.57
C MET A 1 -10.22 -4.86 2.26
N PRO A 2 -9.46 -4.57 3.33
CA PRO A 2 -9.52 -3.27 3.97
C PRO A 2 -8.92 -2.19 3.04
N LYS A 3 -9.69 -1.13 2.78
CA LYS A 3 -9.17 0.09 2.15
C LYS A 3 -8.44 0.88 3.24
N LEU A 4 -7.17 1.22 2.99
CA LEU A 4 -6.33 1.94 3.94
C LEU A 4 -6.39 3.44 3.68
N TYR A 5 -6.15 3.83 2.42
CA TYR A 5 -6.08 5.23 2.04
C TYR A 5 -6.70 5.48 0.68
N GLU A 6 -7.09 6.73 0.47
CA GLU A 6 -7.37 7.31 -0.83
C GLU A 6 -6.51 8.56 -1.02
N TYR A 7 -5.67 8.59 -2.05
CA TYR A 7 -4.71 9.67 -2.28
C TYR A 7 -4.81 10.18 -3.72
N PHE A 8 -5.50 11.32 -3.91
CA PHE A 8 -5.78 11.89 -5.24
C PHE A 8 -6.36 10.86 -6.23
N GLY A 9 -7.33 10.07 -5.77
CA GLY A 9 -8.00 9.01 -6.52
C GLY A 9 -7.27 7.67 -6.57
N LEU A 10 -6.01 7.60 -6.11
CA LEU A 10 -5.28 6.34 -5.93
C LEU A 10 -5.80 5.65 -4.67
N ILE A 11 -6.39 4.46 -4.83
CA ILE A 11 -6.93 3.66 -3.74
C ILE A 11 -5.83 2.70 -3.26
N ILE A 12 -5.53 2.71 -1.97
CA ILE A 12 -4.56 1.82 -1.33
C ILE A 12 -5.29 0.81 -0.44
N LEU A 13 -5.01 -0.48 -0.62
CA LEU A 13 -5.71 -1.55 0.10
C LEU A 13 -4.84 -2.79 0.32
N PHE A 14 -5.23 -3.62 1.28
CA PHE A 14 -4.77 -5.02 1.38
C PHE A 14 -5.73 -5.95 0.64
N TYR A 15 -5.18 -6.97 -0.02
CA TYR A 15 -6.00 -8.11 -0.44
C TYR A 15 -6.29 -9.03 0.73
N SER A 16 -7.39 -9.79 0.69
CA SER A 16 -7.76 -10.64 1.84
C SER A 16 -6.80 -11.83 2.06
N ASN A 17 -5.97 -12.16 1.07
CA ASN A 17 -4.96 -13.22 1.11
C ASN A 17 -3.52 -12.66 1.09
N ASP A 18 -3.36 -11.43 1.57
CA ASP A 18 -2.05 -10.80 1.72
C ASP A 18 -1.16 -11.62 2.66
N HIS A 19 0.14 -11.54 2.44
CA HIS A 19 1.15 -12.31 3.15
C HIS A 19 2.47 -11.56 3.15
N GLU A 20 3.43 -12.03 3.95
CA GLU A 20 4.77 -11.45 3.95
C GLU A 20 5.48 -11.62 2.59
N PRO A 21 6.27 -10.64 2.13
CA PRO A 21 6.53 -9.34 2.77
C PRO A 21 5.29 -8.43 2.76
N ILE A 22 5.11 -7.64 3.83
CA ILE A 22 3.97 -6.71 3.97
C ILE A 22 3.93 -5.81 2.73
N HIS A 23 2.79 -5.80 2.04
CA HIS A 23 2.60 -5.00 0.84
C HIS A 23 1.22 -4.38 0.78
N VAL A 24 1.08 -3.37 -0.08
CA VAL A 24 -0.20 -2.74 -0.39
C VAL A 24 -0.41 -2.70 -1.89
N HIS A 25 -1.68 -2.75 -2.30
CA HIS A 25 -2.09 -2.61 -3.69
C HIS A 25 -2.58 -1.20 -3.95
N GLY A 26 -1.99 -0.54 -4.95
CA GLY A 26 -2.43 0.75 -5.46
C GLY A 26 -3.30 0.57 -6.69
N LYS A 27 -4.55 1.04 -6.64
CA LYS A 27 -5.51 0.99 -7.76
C LYS A 27 -5.89 2.38 -8.24
N TYR A 28 -5.85 2.58 -9.55
CA TYR A 28 -6.29 3.82 -10.18
C TYR A 28 -6.83 3.54 -11.59
N GLN A 29 -8.09 3.90 -11.86
CA GLN A 29 -8.71 3.79 -13.18
C GLN A 29 -8.52 2.40 -13.86
N GLY A 30 -8.71 1.32 -13.09
CA GLY A 30 -8.58 -0.05 -13.60
C GLY A 30 -7.14 -0.60 -13.68
N ARG A 31 -6.13 0.24 -13.44
CA ARG A 31 -4.72 -0.15 -13.33
C ARG A 31 -4.34 -0.49 -11.91
N GLU A 32 -3.31 -1.32 -11.76
CA GLU A 32 -2.88 -1.82 -10.46
C GLU A 32 -1.38 -2.17 -10.43
N SER A 33 -0.69 -1.64 -9.42
CA SER A 33 0.67 -2.06 -9.04
C SER A 33 0.67 -2.36 -7.54
N LYS A 34 1.61 -3.19 -7.07
CA LYS A 34 1.83 -3.45 -5.64
C LYS A 34 3.10 -2.78 -5.15
N ALA A 35 3.11 -2.38 -3.89
CA ALA A 35 4.28 -1.83 -3.19
C ALA A 35 4.60 -2.71 -2.00
N GLU A 36 5.75 -3.39 -2.06
CA GLU A 36 6.29 -4.24 -0.99
C GLU A 36 7.17 -3.39 -0.09
N ILE A 37 6.92 -3.44 1.23
CA ILE A 37 7.72 -2.77 2.25
C ILE A 37 8.74 -3.77 2.76
N ILE A 38 10.01 -3.52 2.46
CA ILE A 38 11.11 -4.46 2.76
C ILE A 38 11.84 -3.99 4.00
N PHE A 39 11.91 -4.87 4.99
CA PHE A 39 12.71 -4.71 6.20
C PHE A 39 13.86 -5.73 6.21
N GLU A 40 15.02 -5.32 6.68
CA GLU A 40 16.17 -6.20 6.93
C GLU A 40 16.68 -5.98 8.35
N ASN A 41 16.83 -7.05 9.12
CA ASN A 41 17.24 -7.01 10.54
C ASN A 41 16.36 -6.08 11.42
N GLY A 42 15.07 -5.96 11.09
CA GLY A 42 14.13 -5.10 11.81
C GLY A 42 14.19 -3.62 11.40
N GLU A 43 15.06 -3.25 10.45
CA GLU A 43 15.17 -1.88 9.94
C GLU A 43 14.56 -1.74 8.56
N PHE A 44 13.96 -0.58 8.29
CA PHE A 44 13.41 -0.27 6.97
C PHE A 44 14.54 -0.18 5.93
N LYS A 45 14.40 -0.91 4.83
CA LYS A 45 15.36 -0.90 3.72
C LYS A 45 14.85 -0.11 2.53
N GLU A 46 13.74 -0.55 1.95
CA GLU A 46 13.18 0.07 0.75
C GLU A 46 11.69 -0.26 0.58
N VAL A 47 11.03 0.49 -0.30
CA VAL A 47 9.77 0.07 -0.90
C VAL A 47 10.03 -0.38 -2.34
N ARG A 48 9.54 -1.56 -2.72
CA ARG A 48 9.62 -2.05 -4.10
C ARG A 48 8.25 -2.04 -4.76
N VAL A 49 8.10 -1.19 -5.79
CA VAL A 49 6.90 -1.19 -6.62
C VAL A 49 7.07 -2.16 -7.78
N SER A 50 6.08 -3.02 -8.00
CA SER A 50 6.06 -3.98 -9.10
C SER A 50 4.66 -4.17 -9.68
N ALA A 51 4.60 -4.66 -10.92
CA ALA A 51 3.34 -4.96 -11.59
C ALA A 51 2.63 -6.17 -10.95
N VAL A 52 1.29 -6.15 -10.96
CA VAL A 52 0.47 -7.28 -10.54
C VAL A 52 0.13 -8.15 -11.75
N LYS A 53 0.33 -9.48 -11.64
CA LYS A 53 0.06 -10.42 -12.73
C LYS A 53 -1.38 -10.30 -13.23
N GLY A 54 -1.55 -10.14 -14.54
CA GLY A 54 -2.87 -10.03 -15.16
C GLY A 54 -3.55 -8.66 -15.01
N LYS A 55 -2.82 -7.64 -14.55
CA LYS A 55 -3.28 -6.24 -14.49
C LYS A 55 -2.35 -5.34 -15.28
N GLU A 56 -2.91 -4.29 -15.86
CA GLU A 56 -2.11 -3.20 -16.40
C GLU A 56 -1.50 -2.41 -15.22
N PRO A 57 -0.18 -2.16 -15.22
CA PRO A 57 0.46 -1.41 -14.14
C PRO A 57 -0.01 0.04 -14.10
N LEU A 58 0.12 0.64 -12.92
CA LEU A 58 -0.07 2.09 -12.74
C LEU A 58 0.86 2.86 -13.69
N ASP A 59 0.43 4.04 -14.12
CA ASP A 59 1.32 4.95 -14.84
C ASP A 59 2.45 5.46 -13.93
N SER A 60 3.49 6.03 -14.53
CA SER A 60 4.67 6.49 -13.78
C SER A 60 4.35 7.55 -12.72
N LYS A 61 3.26 8.32 -12.87
CA LYS A 61 2.84 9.31 -11.89
C LYS A 61 2.25 8.63 -10.66
N ASN A 62 1.38 7.65 -10.86
CA ASN A 62 0.71 6.93 -9.79
C ASN A 62 1.62 5.88 -9.13
N GLU A 63 2.58 5.30 -9.85
CA GLU A 63 3.62 4.47 -9.23
C GLU A 63 4.50 5.27 -8.27
N LYS A 64 4.90 6.50 -8.66
CA LYS A 64 5.64 7.41 -7.77
C LYS A 64 4.82 7.78 -6.53
N ARG A 65 3.50 8.01 -6.69
CA ARG A 65 2.59 8.28 -5.58
C ARG A 65 2.44 7.07 -4.65
N LEU A 66 2.25 5.88 -5.21
CA LEU A 66 2.14 4.63 -4.47
C LEU A 66 3.39 4.40 -3.63
N ARG A 67 4.58 4.48 -4.25
CA ARG A 67 5.87 4.38 -3.56
C ARG A 67 5.98 5.38 -2.41
N LYS A 68 5.77 6.66 -2.70
CA LYS A 68 5.92 7.73 -1.71
C LYS A 68 4.97 7.56 -0.51
N LEU A 69 3.73 7.18 -0.78
CA LEU A 69 2.74 6.92 0.26
C LEU A 69 3.17 5.72 1.11
N ALA A 70 3.58 4.62 0.49
CA ALA A 70 4.03 3.43 1.21
C ALA A 70 5.27 3.71 2.07
N GLU A 71 6.22 4.52 1.58
CA GLU A 71 7.41 4.93 2.35
C GLU A 71 7.05 5.84 3.53
N HIS A 72 6.18 6.82 3.30
CA HIS A 72 5.78 7.80 4.31
C HIS A 72 4.93 7.18 5.42
N PHE A 73 3.96 6.32 5.07
CA PHE A 73 3.05 5.68 6.00
C PHE A 73 3.45 4.24 6.37
N ARG A 74 4.71 3.84 6.13
CA ARG A 74 5.15 2.44 6.30
C ARG A 74 4.78 1.85 7.68
N GLU A 75 4.97 2.62 8.74
CA GLU A 75 4.73 2.16 10.12
C GLU A 75 3.22 1.99 10.37
N ASP A 76 2.41 2.93 9.91
CA ASP A 76 0.95 2.85 9.99
C ASP A 76 0.39 1.72 9.11
N ILE A 77 0.96 1.48 7.94
CA ILE A 77 0.62 0.32 7.08
C ILE A 77 0.91 -0.99 7.81
N VAL A 78 2.11 -1.13 8.40
CA VAL A 78 2.48 -2.32 9.18
C VAL A 78 1.51 -2.52 10.34
N GLN A 79 1.18 -1.46 11.08
CA GLN A 79 0.23 -1.54 12.19
C GLN A 79 -1.17 -1.96 11.71
N LYS A 80 -1.68 -1.37 10.63
CA LYS A 80 -2.96 -1.75 10.01
C LYS A 80 -2.97 -3.19 9.51
N TRP A 81 -1.83 -3.69 9.02
CA TRP A 81 -1.66 -5.09 8.63
C TRP A 81 -1.80 -6.00 9.85
N VAL A 82 -1.11 -5.70 10.94
CA VAL A 82 -1.22 -6.45 12.20
C VAL A 82 -2.64 -6.41 12.75
N ASP A 83 -3.26 -5.23 12.79
CA ASP A 83 -4.62 -5.08 13.27
C ASP A 83 -5.62 -5.91 12.46
N PHE A 84 -5.50 -5.92 11.13
CA PHE A 84 -6.41 -6.67 10.27
C PHE A 84 -6.15 -8.18 10.28
N PHE A 85 -4.92 -8.63 10.01
CA PHE A 85 -4.62 -10.05 9.78
C PHE A 85 -4.29 -10.84 11.06
N VAL A 86 -3.78 -10.18 12.10
CA VAL A 86 -3.42 -10.85 13.36
C VAL A 86 -4.53 -10.67 14.39
N TYR A 87 -4.98 -9.42 14.60
CA TYR A 87 -5.96 -9.11 15.63
C TYR A 87 -7.42 -9.16 15.17
N ASN A 88 -7.68 -9.36 13.87
CA ASN A 88 -9.04 -9.38 13.30
C ASN A 88 -9.86 -8.12 13.63
N LYS A 89 -9.19 -6.96 13.67
CA LYS A 89 -9.83 -5.66 13.88
C LYS A 89 -10.21 -5.03 12.55
N GLU A 90 -11.26 -4.21 12.59
CA GLU A 90 -11.62 -3.37 11.46
C GLU A 90 -10.57 -2.26 11.26
N VAL A 91 -10.15 -2.04 10.02
CA VAL A 91 -9.28 -0.93 9.63
C VAL A 91 -10.10 0.15 8.96
N LYS A 92 -10.03 1.37 9.51
CA LYS A 92 -10.69 2.55 8.93
C LYS A 92 -9.85 3.13 7.80
N SER A 93 -10.51 3.50 6.71
CA SER A 93 -9.87 4.18 5.58
C SER A 93 -9.73 5.68 5.83
N GLU A 94 -8.65 6.26 5.33
CA GLU A 94 -8.39 7.71 5.40
C GLU A 94 -8.31 8.34 4.00
N ILE A 95 -8.81 9.57 3.86
CA ILE A 95 -8.69 10.34 2.61
C ILE A 95 -7.58 11.37 2.79
N ILE A 96 -6.52 11.22 2.00
CA ILE A 96 -5.36 12.10 2.02
C ILE A 96 -5.55 13.14 0.91
N THR A 97 -5.85 14.37 1.31
CA THR A 97 -6.08 15.51 0.41
C THR A 97 -4.86 16.41 0.28
N LYS A 98 -3.89 16.30 1.20
CA LYS A 98 -2.64 17.05 1.19
C LYS A 98 -1.56 16.26 0.49
N LYS A 99 -0.67 16.96 -0.22
CA LYS A 99 0.50 16.33 -0.81
C LYS A 99 1.39 15.79 0.30
N ILE A 100 1.83 14.54 0.14
CA ILE A 100 2.83 13.92 0.99
C ILE A 100 4.19 14.48 0.56
N ASP A 101 4.98 14.95 1.51
CA ASP A 101 6.32 15.54 1.30
C ASP A 101 7.45 14.51 1.28
#